data_AF-A0A1B7W4J9-F1
#
_entry.id   AF-A0A1B7W4J9-F1
#
_cell.length_a   1.000
_cell.length_b   1.000
_cell.length_c   1.000
_cell.angle_alpha   90.00
_cell.angle_beta   90.00
_cell.angle_gamma   90.00
#
_symmetry.space_group_name_H-M   'P 1'
#
loop_
_entity.id
_entity.type
_entity.pdbx_description
1 polymer ?
#
loop_
_entity_poly.entity_id
_entity_poly.type
_entity_poly.pdbx_seq_one_letter_code
_entity_poly.pdbx_strand_id
1 'polypeptide(L)'
;AGWFTAGQFILEEDGTVGNVTAGGDANLYAFQLGFNPKLKLDGMDKPLGATSAISFYNYSNSANQSNSTIFGTSLARGNSNLDGNTTQLDAVGFNILESYNELKIPVGNLPFRPWFDFAHNMDNQSTIVNGHDYAYGLGVTVGEHDDVYSGVDGDGVGVGDGDGDGDGDGDGDGDGDGDGDGDGGG
;
A
#
# COMPACT_ATOMS: atom_id res chain seq x y z
N ALA A 1 -3.87 -22.50 -8.88
CA ALA A 1 -2.43 -22.46 -8.57
C ALA A 1 -2.23 -21.70 -7.27
N GLY A 2 -1.17 -22.01 -6.51
CA GLY A 2 -0.76 -21.21 -5.36
C GLY A 2 0.36 -20.24 -5.78
N TRP A 3 0.51 -19.14 -5.05
CA TRP A 3 1.64 -18.21 -5.20
C TRP A 3 2.14 -17.80 -3.83
N PHE A 4 3.39 -17.37 -3.82
CA PHE A 4 4.05 -16.78 -2.67
C PHE A 4 4.79 -15.53 -3.13
N THR A 5 4.74 -14.49 -2.32
CA THR A 5 5.43 -13.23 -2.56
C THR A 5 6.04 -12.77 -1.24
N ALA A 6 7.27 -12.28 -1.29
CA ALA A 6 7.93 -11.68 -0.15
C ALA A 6 8.74 -10.48 -0.61
N GLY A 7 8.85 -9.48 0.25
CA GLY A 7 9.59 -8.27 -0.05
C GLY A 7 9.97 -7.51 1.21
N GLN A 8 10.96 -6.64 1.07
CA GLN A 8 11.32 -5.63 2.06
C GLN A 8 11.22 -4.26 1.39
N PHE A 9 10.61 -3.32 2.11
CA PHE A 9 10.62 -1.92 1.77
C PHE A 9 11.29 -1.18 2.92
N ILE A 10 12.31 -0.39 2.59
CA ILE A 10 12.98 0.48 3.53
C ILE A 10 12.44 1.88 3.26
N LEU A 11 11.82 2.49 4.26
CA LEU A 11 11.45 3.89 4.20
C LEU A 11 12.60 4.66 4.89
N GLU A 12 13.49 5.19 4.06
CA GLU A 12 14.53 6.12 4.49
C GLU A 12 13.86 7.44 4.89
N GLU A 13 13.95 7.78 6.17
CA GLU A 13 13.38 9.02 6.71
C GLU A 13 14.48 10.01 7.13
N ASP A 14 15.70 9.85 6.59
CA ASP A 14 16.84 10.71 6.85
C ASP A 14 16.70 12.07 6.14
N GLY A 15 15.76 12.87 6.64
CA GLY A 15 15.74 14.31 6.46
C GLY A 15 16.49 14.95 7.62
N THR A 16 17.76 15.31 7.43
CA THR A 16 18.46 16.17 8.41
C THR A 16 17.76 17.52 8.47
N VAL A 17 16.88 17.73 9.46
CA VAL A 17 16.33 19.05 9.77
C VAL A 17 17.14 19.65 10.92
N GLY A 18 18.31 20.22 10.60
CA GLY A 18 19.21 20.87 11.56
C GLY A 18 20.24 19.94 12.21
N ASN A 19 20.57 20.17 13.49
CA ASN A 19 21.55 19.40 14.29
C ASN A 19 20.94 18.21 15.05
N VAL A 20 19.73 17.79 14.69
CA VAL A 20 19.07 16.64 15.31
C VAL A 20 19.21 15.47 14.36
N THR A 21 19.96 14.43 14.78
CA THR A 21 19.99 13.15 14.09
C THR A 21 18.56 12.60 14.07
N ALA A 22 17.95 12.53 12.88
CA ALA A 22 16.62 11.96 12.72
C ALA A 22 16.65 10.46 13.05
N GLY A 23 15.48 9.92 13.41
CA GLY A 23 15.32 8.54 13.90
C GLY A 23 15.74 7.50 12.87
N GLY A 24 16.11 6.31 13.33
CA GLY A 24 16.57 5.23 12.45
C GLY A 24 15.48 4.74 11.48
N ASP A 25 15.93 4.12 10.39
CA ASP A 25 15.12 3.62 9.27
C ASP A 25 13.86 2.86 9.72
N ALA A 26 12.71 3.23 9.15
CA ALA A 26 11.49 2.45 9.22
C ALA A 26 11.57 1.32 8.19
N ASN A 27 11.43 0.07 8.64
CA ASN A 27 11.50 -1.11 7.78
C ASN A 27 10.14 -1.79 7.71
N LEU A 28 9.71 -2.11 6.49
CA LEU A 28 8.55 -2.96 6.24
C LEU A 28 9.03 -4.29 5.64
N TYR A 29 8.74 -5.38 6.32
CA TYR A 29 8.84 -6.73 5.77
C TYR A 29 7.44 -7.24 5.46
N ALA A 30 7.22 -7.67 4.22
CA ALA A 30 5.93 -8.14 3.74
C ALA A 30 6.05 -9.57 3.21
N PHE A 31 5.14 -10.44 3.61
CA PHE A 31 5.03 -11.82 3.15
C PHE A 31 3.58 -12.09 2.79
N GLN A 32 3.34 -12.74 1.66
CA GLN A 32 2.00 -13.10 1.22
C GLN A 32 2.00 -14.49 0.62
N LEU A 33 1.05 -15.30 1.05
CA LEU A 33 0.77 -16.62 0.49
C LEU A 33 -0.67 -16.58 -0.03
N GLY A 34 -0.89 -17.06 -1.24
CA GLY A 34 -2.24 -17.13 -1.79
C GLY A 34 -2.48 -18.35 -2.66
N PHE A 35 -3.76 -18.63 -2.88
CA PHE A 35 -4.22 -19.69 -3.74
C PHE A 35 -5.48 -19.27 -4.50
N ASN A 36 -5.57 -19.71 -5.75
CA ASN A 36 -6.65 -19.35 -6.67
C ASN A 36 -7.18 -20.62 -7.36
N PRO A 37 -8.09 -21.36 -6.71
CA PRO A 37 -8.75 -22.51 -7.32
C PRO A 37 -9.80 -22.05 -8.33
N LYS A 38 -9.91 -22.83 -9.41
CA LYS A 38 -10.99 -22.71 -10.39
C LYS A 38 -11.86 -23.97 -10.30
N LEU A 39 -13.16 -23.79 -10.07
CA LEU A 39 -14.13 -24.88 -9.95
C LEU A 39 -15.12 -24.82 -11.11
N LYS A 40 -15.13 -25.84 -11.96
CA LYS A 40 -16.14 -26.00 -13.01
C LYS A 40 -17.34 -26.76 -12.43
N LEU A 41 -18.52 -26.15 -12.49
CA LEU A 41 -19.77 -26.75 -12.06
C LEU A 41 -20.60 -27.18 -13.28
N ASP A 42 -21.36 -28.26 -13.14
CA ASP A 42 -22.30 -28.68 -14.17
C ASP A 42 -23.39 -27.62 -14.36
N GLY A 43 -23.64 -27.24 -15.62
CA GLY A 43 -24.59 -26.18 -15.97
C GLY A 43 -24.00 -24.77 -15.98
N MET A 44 -22.69 -24.60 -15.74
CA MET A 44 -21.99 -23.32 -15.93
C MET A 44 -21.03 -23.39 -17.11
N ASP A 45 -21.14 -22.42 -18.03
CA ASP A 45 -20.25 -22.32 -19.19
C ASP A 45 -18.82 -21.93 -18.80
N LYS A 46 -18.68 -21.13 -17.74
CA LYS A 46 -17.41 -20.63 -17.22
C LYS A 46 -17.20 -21.14 -15.78
N PRO A 47 -15.97 -21.50 -15.38
CA PRO A 47 -15.69 -21.93 -14.02
C PRO A 47 -15.84 -20.79 -13.02
N LEU A 48 -16.21 -21.12 -11.79
CA LEU A 48 -16.04 -20.24 -10.64
C LEU A 48 -14.54 -20.10 -10.36
N GLY A 49 -14.09 -18.90 -10.04
CA GLY A 49 -12.78 -18.67 -9.44
C GLY A 49 -12.96 -18.34 -7.97
N ALA A 50 -12.05 -18.76 -7.10
CA ALA A 50 -11.93 -18.17 -5.78
C ALA A 50 -10.48 -17.78 -5.58
N THR A 51 -10.23 -16.64 -4.94
CA THR A 51 -8.91 -16.18 -4.55
C THR A 51 -8.92 -16.07 -3.04
N SER A 52 -7.90 -16.62 -2.39
CA SER A 52 -7.68 -16.36 -0.97
C SER A 52 -6.19 -16.13 -0.74
N ALA A 53 -5.86 -15.16 0.09
CA ALA A 53 -4.50 -14.81 0.46
C ALA A 53 -4.41 -14.51 1.95
N ILE A 54 -3.28 -14.87 2.54
CA ILE A 54 -2.87 -14.46 3.87
C ILE A 54 -1.60 -13.63 3.70
N SER A 55 -1.59 -12.44 4.28
CA SER A 55 -0.45 -11.53 4.25
C SER A 55 0.02 -11.24 5.68
N PHE A 56 1.33 -11.12 5.87
CA PHE A 56 1.94 -10.69 7.11
C PHE A 56 2.87 -9.51 6.83
N TYR A 57 2.66 -8.42 7.56
CA TYR A 57 3.42 -7.19 7.46
C TYR A 57 4.04 -6.85 8.80
N ASN A 58 5.36 -6.75 8.86
CA ASN A 58 6.10 -6.29 10.03
C ASN A 58 6.66 -4.91 9.74
N TYR A 59 6.16 -3.90 10.46
CA TYR A 59 6.58 -2.51 10.32
C TYR A 59 7.52 -2.14 11.48
N SER A 60 8.73 -2.70 11.46
CA SER A 60 9.75 -2.41 12.46
C SER A 60 10.11 -0.93 12.48
N ASN A 61 10.17 -0.35 13.68
CA ASN A 61 10.49 1.07 13.95
C ASN A 61 9.54 2.11 13.33
N SER A 62 8.47 1.73 12.64
CA SER A 62 7.52 2.65 12.00
C SER A 62 6.83 3.62 12.98
N ALA A 63 6.58 3.17 14.20
CA ALA A 63 5.90 3.94 15.24
C ALA A 63 6.86 4.68 16.20
N ASN A 64 8.17 4.67 15.91
CA ASN A 64 9.16 5.30 16.77
C ASN A 64 9.16 6.84 16.62
N GLN A 65 9.54 7.52 17.71
CA GLN A 65 9.16 8.89 18.15
C GLN A 65 9.27 10.09 17.19
N SER A 66 9.69 9.92 15.95
CA SER A 66 9.71 11.02 14.96
C SER A 66 9.28 10.60 13.57
N ASN A 67 9.12 9.29 13.31
CA ASN A 67 8.87 8.69 12.00
C ASN A 67 7.47 9.00 11.43
N SER A 68 6.70 9.77 12.18
CA SER A 68 5.36 10.21 11.79
C SER A 68 5.17 11.69 12.09
N THR A 69 6.26 12.47 12.21
CA THR A 69 6.21 13.91 12.50
C THR A 69 6.99 14.75 11.49
N ILE A 70 6.43 15.89 11.09
CA ILE A 70 7.16 16.96 10.39
C ILE A 70 7.19 18.18 11.30
N PHE A 71 8.38 18.72 11.58
CA PHE A 71 8.60 19.84 12.50
C PHE A 71 7.94 19.62 13.88
N GLY A 72 8.01 18.40 14.41
CA GLY A 72 7.42 18.03 15.71
C GLY A 72 5.90 17.89 15.70
N THR A 73 5.24 18.06 14.55
CA THR A 73 3.79 17.84 14.40
C THR A 73 3.53 16.48 13.79
N SER A 74 2.74 15.63 14.45
CA SER A 74 2.37 14.33 13.89
C SER A 74 1.53 14.48 12.61
N LEU A 75 1.93 13.78 11.55
CA LEU A 75 1.21 13.66 10.27
C LEU A 75 0.21 12.51 10.25
N ALA A 76 0.21 11.65 11.27
CA ALA A 76 -0.70 10.52 11.37
C ALA A 76 -2.11 10.98 11.75
N ARG A 77 -2.80 11.60 10.79
CA ARG A 77 -4.17 12.08 10.96
C ARG A 77 -5.08 10.90 11.32
N GLY A 78 -5.69 10.96 12.50
CA GLY A 78 -6.51 9.87 13.05
C GLY A 78 -5.89 9.14 14.24
N ASN A 79 -4.62 9.43 14.58
CA ASN A 79 -4.01 9.01 15.84
C ASN A 79 -4.58 9.83 17.01
N SER A 80 -5.44 9.23 17.84
CA SER A 80 -6.09 9.94 18.95
C SER A 80 -5.20 10.22 20.16
N ASN A 81 -3.96 9.68 20.16
CA ASN A 81 -2.86 9.94 21.10
C ASN A 81 -3.33 10.35 22.51
N LEU A 82 -3.91 9.39 23.23
CA LEU A 82 -4.60 9.66 24.49
C LEU A 82 -3.64 9.65 25.69
N ASP A 83 -2.61 8.79 25.65
CA ASP A 83 -1.72 8.52 26.79
C ASP A 83 -0.20 8.61 26.45
N GLY A 84 0.17 9.07 25.25
CA GLY A 84 1.55 9.02 24.74
C GLY A 84 2.21 10.38 24.45
N ASN A 85 3.49 10.35 24.03
CA ASN A 85 4.16 11.52 23.45
C ASN A 85 3.42 11.91 22.16
N THR A 86 3.15 13.22 21.95
CA THR A 86 2.51 13.77 20.72
C THR A 86 3.19 13.34 19.42
N THR A 87 4.42 12.82 19.51
CA THR A 87 5.23 12.36 18.39
C THR A 87 5.20 10.84 18.18
N GLN A 88 4.39 10.08 18.92
CA GLN A 88 4.20 8.63 18.78
C GLN A 88 2.81 8.26 18.29
N LEU A 89 2.74 7.14 17.57
CA LEU A 89 1.48 6.47 17.24
C LEU A 89 0.97 5.72 18.48
N ASP A 90 -0.33 5.82 18.75
CA ASP A 90 -0.96 5.20 19.93
C ASP A 90 -0.89 3.67 19.90
N ALA A 91 -0.83 3.08 18.70
CA ALA A 91 -0.63 1.65 18.52
C ALA A 91 0.78 1.17 18.95
N VAL A 92 1.79 2.06 18.99
CA VAL A 92 3.22 1.83 19.32
C VAL A 92 3.97 0.82 18.44
N GLY A 93 3.29 -0.20 17.92
CA GLY A 93 3.83 -1.22 17.03
C GLY A 93 2.80 -1.60 15.96
N PHE A 94 3.31 -2.07 14.82
CA PHE A 94 2.49 -2.50 13.69
C PHE A 94 3.02 -3.85 13.17
N ASN A 95 2.30 -4.91 13.54
CA ASN A 95 2.49 -6.26 13.00
C ASN A 95 1.14 -6.74 12.47
N ILE A 96 0.89 -6.56 11.18
CA ILE A 96 -0.41 -6.81 10.58
C ILE A 96 -0.48 -8.22 10.02
N LEU A 97 -1.46 -9.00 10.47
CA LEU A 97 -1.90 -10.20 9.79
C LEU A 97 -3.17 -9.88 9.01
N GLU A 98 -3.17 -10.14 7.71
CA GLU A 98 -4.29 -9.86 6.82
C GLU A 98 -4.76 -11.13 6.12
N SER A 99 -6.06 -11.24 5.91
CA SER A 99 -6.69 -12.30 5.13
C SER A 99 -7.64 -11.71 4.11
N TYR A 100 -7.36 -11.97 2.83
CA TYR A 100 -8.17 -11.53 1.71
C TYR A 100 -8.87 -12.73 1.08
N ASN A 101 -10.15 -12.59 0.74
CA ASN A 101 -10.94 -13.61 0.08
C ASN A 101 -11.82 -12.97 -1.00
N GLU A 102 -11.82 -13.53 -2.20
CA GLU A 102 -12.65 -13.10 -3.32
C GLU A 102 -13.25 -14.31 -4.03
N LEU A 103 -14.51 -14.20 -4.47
CA LEU A 103 -15.17 -15.22 -5.30
C LEU A 103 -15.49 -14.63 -6.67
N LYS A 104 -14.97 -15.20 -7.75
CA LYS A 104 -15.27 -14.82 -9.13
C LYS A 104 -16.44 -15.63 -9.67
N ILE A 105 -17.58 -14.96 -9.83
CA ILE A 105 -18.82 -15.52 -10.37
C ILE A 105 -19.04 -14.97 -11.78
N PRO A 106 -18.98 -15.79 -12.83
CA PRO A 106 -19.29 -15.37 -14.19
C PRO A 106 -20.81 -15.27 -14.37
N VAL A 107 -21.34 -14.06 -14.49
CA VAL A 107 -22.77 -13.82 -14.81
C VAL A 107 -22.85 -13.33 -16.26
N GLY A 108 -22.97 -14.28 -17.20
CA GLY A 108 -22.88 -14.00 -18.63
C GLY A 108 -21.50 -13.46 -19.04
N ASN A 109 -21.46 -12.22 -19.54
CA ASN A 109 -20.23 -11.52 -19.91
C ASN A 109 -19.75 -10.54 -18.84
N LEU A 110 -20.43 -10.45 -17.70
CA LEU A 110 -20.06 -9.55 -16.63
C LEU A 110 -19.58 -10.37 -15.41
N PRO A 111 -18.26 -10.38 -15.11
CA PRO A 111 -17.80 -11.04 -13.91
C PRO A 111 -18.22 -10.24 -12.67
N PHE A 112 -18.79 -10.94 -11.70
CA PHE A 112 -19.20 -10.43 -10.40
C PHE A 112 -18.30 -11.01 -9.32
N ARG A 113 -17.70 -10.14 -8.50
CA ARG A 113 -16.63 -10.52 -7.57
C ARG A 113 -16.84 -9.92 -6.19
N PRO A 114 -17.66 -10.55 -5.32
CA PRO A 114 -17.67 -10.18 -3.91
C PRO A 114 -16.31 -10.52 -3.31
N TRP A 115 -15.81 -9.62 -2.48
CA TRP A 115 -14.57 -9.81 -1.75
C TRP A 115 -14.75 -9.36 -0.29
N PHE A 116 -14.01 -10.02 0.58
CA PHE A 116 -13.90 -9.71 1.99
C PHE A 116 -12.43 -9.67 2.37
N ASP A 117 -12.07 -8.65 3.13
CA ASP A 117 -10.72 -8.40 3.60
C ASP A 117 -10.75 -8.12 5.10
N PHE A 118 -9.77 -8.66 5.82
CA PHE A 118 -9.66 -8.50 7.27
C PHE A 118 -8.20 -8.40 7.65
N ALA A 119 -7.85 -7.34 8.37
CA ALA A 119 -6.51 -7.08 8.87
C ALA A 119 -6.55 -6.93 10.40
N HIS A 120 -5.55 -7.48 11.07
CA HIS A 120 -5.39 -7.42 12.53
C HIS A 120 -3.96 -7.01 12.89
N ASN A 121 -3.82 -5.93 13.65
CA ASN A 121 -2.55 -5.51 14.24
C ASN A 121 -2.28 -6.30 15.52
N MET A 122 -1.43 -7.31 15.42
CA MET A 122 -1.04 -8.20 16.52
C MET A 122 -0.12 -7.54 17.56
N ASP A 123 0.41 -6.36 17.27
CA ASP A 123 1.31 -5.60 18.16
C ASP A 123 0.72 -4.26 18.56
N ASN A 124 -0.61 -4.14 18.54
CA ASN A 124 -1.29 -2.95 19.04
C ASN A 124 -1.13 -2.84 20.57
N GLN A 125 -0.58 -1.72 21.03
CA GLN A 125 -0.39 -1.42 22.45
C GLN A 125 -1.23 -0.21 22.91
N SER A 126 -2.17 0.25 22.08
CA SER A 126 -3.09 1.34 22.40
C SER A 126 -3.88 1.06 23.68
N THR A 127 -3.98 2.06 24.55
CA THR A 127 -4.76 2.02 25.81
C THR A 127 -6.17 2.58 25.64
N ILE A 128 -6.55 3.00 24.43
CA ILE A 128 -7.84 3.64 24.17
C ILE A 128 -8.98 2.67 24.47
N VAL A 129 -9.89 3.11 25.32
CA VAL A 129 -11.14 2.40 25.62
C VAL A 129 -12.01 2.37 24.37
N ASN A 130 -12.37 1.17 23.90
CA ASN A 130 -13.04 0.89 22.62
C ASN A 130 -12.18 1.10 21.36
N GLY A 131 -10.85 1.14 21.49
CA GLY A 131 -9.96 0.97 20.34
C GLY A 131 -10.12 -0.44 19.75
N HIS A 132 -10.13 -0.53 18.42
CA HIS A 132 -10.05 -1.81 17.71
C HIS A 132 -8.66 -1.95 17.10
N ASP A 133 -8.08 -3.13 17.24
CA ASP A 133 -6.80 -3.52 16.63
C ASP A 133 -6.99 -4.16 15.25
N TYR A 134 -8.22 -4.22 14.74
CA TYR A 134 -8.56 -4.80 13.46
C TYR A 134 -9.28 -3.82 12.53
N ALA A 135 -9.16 -4.07 11.24
CA ALA A 135 -9.89 -3.41 10.16
C ALA A 135 -10.48 -4.47 9.24
N TYR A 136 -11.60 -4.18 8.59
CA TYR A 136 -12.18 -5.07 7.60
C TYR A 136 -12.82 -4.30 6.46
N GLY A 137 -12.83 -4.92 5.29
CA GLY A 137 -13.48 -4.45 4.09
C GLY A 137 -14.42 -5.52 3.55
N LEU A 138 -15.56 -5.07 3.02
CA LEU A 138 -16.45 -5.89 2.23
C LEU A 138 -16.80 -5.10 0.99
N GLY A 139 -16.71 -5.73 -0.17
CA GLY A 139 -17.04 -5.06 -1.40
C GLY A 139 -17.41 -6.02 -2.51
N VAL A 140 -17.66 -5.41 -3.66
CA VAL A 140 -17.98 -6.11 -4.88
C VAL A 140 -17.30 -5.41 -6.05
N THR A 141 -16.62 -6.19 -6.87
CA THR A 141 -16.07 -5.72 -8.14
C THR A 141 -16.95 -6.25 -9.26
N VAL A 142 -17.36 -5.36 -10.17
CA VAL A 142 -18.21 -5.68 -11.31
C VAL A 142 -17.47 -5.31 -12.58
N GLY A 143 -17.41 -6.24 -13.53
CA GLY A 143 -16.73 -6.03 -14.80
C GLY A 143 -15.32 -6.61 -14.82
N GLU A 144 -14.77 -6.62 -16.03
CA GLU A 144 -13.44 -7.15 -16.31
C GLU A 144 -12.39 -6.23 -15.68
N HIS A 145 -11.56 -6.83 -14.84
CA HIS A 145 -10.27 -6.28 -14.49
C HIS A 145 -9.32 -7.29 -15.11
N ASP A 146 -8.47 -6.86 -16.03
CA ASP A 146 -7.36 -7.71 -16.46
C ASP A 146 -6.64 -8.14 -15.18
N ASP A 147 -6.71 -9.43 -14.86
CA ASP A 147 -6.00 -9.97 -13.72
C ASP A 147 -4.51 -9.74 -14.03
N VAL A 148 -3.91 -8.68 -13.49
CA VAL A 148 -2.48 -8.31 -13.64
C VAL A 148 -1.54 -9.46 -13.21
N TYR A 149 -2.09 -10.53 -12.64
CA TYR A 149 -1.41 -11.77 -12.28
C TYR A 149 -1.40 -12.87 -13.37
N SER A 150 -1.81 -12.60 -14.61
CA SER A 150 -1.71 -13.57 -15.73
C SER A 150 -0.33 -13.64 -16.41
N GLY A 151 0.66 -12.87 -15.92
CA GLY A 151 2.00 -12.79 -16.54
C GLY A 151 3.04 -13.81 -16.09
N VAL A 152 2.70 -14.80 -15.24
CA VAL A 152 3.64 -15.84 -14.81
C VAL A 152 3.15 -17.24 -15.20
N ASP A 153 2.67 -17.38 -16.42
CA ASP A 153 2.74 -18.67 -17.11
C ASP A 153 4.16 -18.76 -17.69
N GLY A 154 4.94 -19.68 -17.11
CA GLY A 154 6.37 -19.73 -17.27
C GLY A 154 6.84 -20.24 -18.62
N ASP A 155 7.30 -19.33 -19.46
CA ASP A 155 8.31 -19.53 -20.54
C ASP A 155 8.49 -18.22 -21.34
N GLY A 156 8.87 -17.13 -20.67
CA GLY A 156 9.16 -15.88 -21.38
C GLY A 156 10.05 -14.97 -20.56
N VAL A 157 11.32 -14.87 -20.96
CA VAL A 157 12.18 -13.74 -20.62
C VAL A 157 11.58 -12.46 -21.18
N GLY A 158 10.64 -11.86 -20.45
CA GLY A 158 10.07 -10.55 -20.72
C GLY A 158 10.64 -9.55 -19.73
N VAL A 159 11.89 -9.15 -19.93
CA VAL A 159 12.33 -7.81 -19.54
C VAL A 159 11.50 -6.85 -20.40
N GLY A 160 10.35 -6.43 -19.85
CA GLY A 160 9.64 -5.28 -20.34
C GLY A 160 10.45 -4.07 -19.93
N ASP A 161 11.45 -3.75 -20.76
CA ASP A 161 12.06 -2.44 -20.81
C ASP A 161 10.93 -1.50 -21.24
N GLY A 162 10.21 -0.99 -20.24
CA GLY A 162 9.18 0.01 -20.39
C GLY A 162 9.84 1.33 -20.70
N ASP A 163 10.43 1.40 -21.90
CA ASP A 163 10.87 2.59 -22.59
C ASP A 163 9.60 3.35 -22.93
N GLY A 164 9.03 3.98 -21.91
CA GLY A 164 7.97 4.96 -22.04
C GLY A 164 8.57 6.20 -22.68
N ASP A 165 8.88 6.08 -23.97
CA ASP A 165 9.18 7.15 -24.90
C ASP A 165 7.88 7.96 -25.05
N GLY A 166 7.56 8.70 -24.00
CA GLY A 166 6.58 9.76 -24.03
C GLY A 166 7.22 10.90 -24.81
N ASP A 167 7.12 10.80 -26.14
CA ASP A 167 7.32 11.90 -27.08
C ASP A 167 6.27 12.98 -26.79
N GLY A 168 6.52 13.71 -25.71
CA GLY A 168 5.83 14.92 -25.36
C GLY A 168 6.39 16.04 -26.23
N ASP A 169 5.87 16.14 -27.44
CA ASP A 169 6.01 17.31 -28.31
C ASP A 169 5.29 18.50 -27.66
N GLY A 170 5.89 19.00 -26.59
CA GLY A 170 5.47 20.21 -25.90
C GLY A 170 6.20 21.39 -26.51
N ASP A 171 5.69 21.88 -27.63
CA ASP A 171 6.02 23.20 -28.19
C ASP A 171 5.49 24.27 -27.23
N GLY A 172 6.21 24.46 -26.12
CA GLY A 172 5.97 25.50 -25.13
C GLY A 172 6.76 26.74 -25.48
N ASP A 173 6.32 27.45 -26.52
CA ASP A 173 6.78 28.80 -26.86
C ASP A 173 6.30 29.76 -25.76
N GLY A 174 7.05 29.80 -24.66
CA GLY A 174 6.88 30.72 -23.56
C GLY A 174 7.82 31.91 -23.69
N ASP A 175 7.64 32.73 -24.74
CA ASP A 175 8.19 34.08 -24.80
C ASP A 175 7.49 34.92 -23.73
N GLY A 176 8.24 35.34 -22.72
CA GLY A 176 7.75 36.08 -21.56
C GLY A 176 8.82 37.03 -21.05
N ASP A 177 9.13 38.01 -21.87
CA ASP A 177 9.94 39.19 -21.59
C ASP A 177 9.44 39.92 -20.33
N GLY A 178 10.36 40.51 -19.56
CA GLY A 178 9.98 41.52 -18.56
C GLY A 178 10.98 41.72 -17.44
N ASP A 179 12.07 42.44 -17.75
CA ASP A 179 12.58 43.62 -17.05
C ASP A 179 12.65 43.54 -15.50
N GLY A 180 13.81 43.59 -14.88
CA GLY A 180 14.72 44.73 -14.98
C GLY A 180 14.56 45.62 -13.75
N ASP A 181 15.70 46.06 -13.22
CA ASP A 181 15.91 47.09 -12.20
C ASP A 181 15.77 46.60 -10.74
N GLY A 182 16.76 46.74 -9.85
CA GLY A 182 17.86 47.68 -9.82
C GLY A 182 17.86 48.39 -8.46
N ASP A 183 19.00 48.34 -7.78
CA ASP A 183 19.48 49.26 -6.72
C ASP A 183 18.77 49.21 -5.34
N GLY A 184 19.42 49.40 -4.20
CA GLY A 184 20.80 49.76 -3.82
C GLY A 184 20.94 49.41 -2.31
N GLY A 185 22.12 49.15 -1.76
CA GLY A 185 23.16 50.13 -1.51
C GLY A 185 23.17 50.49 -0.01
N GLY A 186 24.29 50.22 0.68
CA GLY A 186 24.56 50.67 2.04
C GLY A 186 24.96 49.57 3.02
#